data_AF-A0A5C2HHA9-F1
#
_entry.id   AF-A0A5C2HHA9-F1
#
_cell.length_a   1.000
_cell.length_b   1.000
_cell.length_c   1.000
_cell.angle_alpha   90.00
_cell.angle_beta   90.00
_cell.angle_gamma   90.00
#
_symmetry.space_group_name_H-M   'P 1'
#
loop_
_entity.id
_entity.type
_entity.pdbx_description
1 polymer ?
#
loop_
_entity_poly.entity_id
_entity_poly.type
_entity_poly.pdbx_seq_one_letter_code
_entity_poly.pdbx_strand_id
1 'polypeptide(L)' 'MLSPQSQSATYQQLVELPEHWVGEIIDDSLISHPRPAPRHALASSYRRYGRTKFSATRGK' A
#
# COMPACT_ATOMS: atom_id res chain seq x y z
N MET A 1 -18.74 20.42 -17.85
CA MET A 1 -17.51 19.70 -18.25
C MET A 1 -17.61 18.32 -17.63
N LEU A 2 -17.84 17.27 -18.44
CA LEU A 2 -17.94 15.89 -17.94
C LEU A 2 -16.53 15.32 -17.86
N SER A 3 -16.02 15.14 -16.64
CA SER A 3 -14.77 14.44 -16.37
C SER A 3 -14.90 12.96 -16.76
N PRO A 4 -13.94 12.38 -17.50
CA PRO A 4 -14.03 11.00 -17.98
C PRO A 4 -13.76 10.01 -16.83
N GLN A 5 -14.72 9.83 -15.93
CA GLN A 5 -14.62 8.86 -14.82
C GLN A 5 -15.98 8.26 -14.47
N SER A 6 -16.66 7.67 -15.46
CA SER A 6 -17.84 6.83 -15.21
C SER A 6 -17.69 5.44 -15.83
N GLN A 7 -16.46 5.02 -16.12
CA GLN A 7 -16.17 3.62 -16.37
C GLN A 7 -15.91 2.99 -15.01
N SER A 8 -16.74 2.01 -14.63
CA SER A 8 -16.47 1.18 -13.45
C SER A 8 -15.08 0.57 -13.58
N ALA A 9 -14.30 0.69 -12.51
CA ALA A 9 -12.94 0.18 -12.48
C ALA A 9 -12.95 -1.33 -12.74
N THR A 10 -12.36 -1.73 -13.86
CA THR A 10 -12.32 -3.13 -14.28
C THR A 10 -10.97 -3.72 -13.91
N TYR A 11 -10.94 -5.01 -13.55
CA TYR A 11 -9.70 -5.71 -13.19
C TYR A 11 -8.60 -5.59 -14.26
N GLN A 12 -8.99 -5.46 -15.52
CA GLN A 12 -8.07 -5.26 -16.65
C GLN A 12 -7.22 -3.98 -16.50
N GLN A 13 -7.77 -2.92 -15.91
CA GLN A 13 -7.03 -1.69 -15.61
C GLN A 13 -5.98 -1.90 -14.51
N LEU A 14 -6.16 -2.91 -13.65
CA LEU A 14 -5.16 -3.30 -12.66
C LEU A 14 -3.92 -3.92 -13.33
N VAL A 15 -4.12 -4.64 -14.42
CA VAL A 15 -3.06 -5.31 -15.19
C VAL A 15 -2.29 -4.30 -16.04
N GLU A 16 -2.95 -3.24 -16.49
CA GLU A 16 -2.34 -2.13 -17.23
C GLU A 16 -1.48 -1.21 -16.34
N LEU A 17 -1.54 -1.35 -15.02
CA LEU A 17 -0.71 -0.57 -14.09
C LEU A 17 0.78 -0.90 -14.26
N PRO A 18 1.67 0.09 -14.05
CA PRO A 18 3.11 -0.16 -14.05
C PRO A 18 3.50 -1.14 -12.92
N GLU A 19 4.50 -1.99 -13.17
CA GLU A 19 4.88 -3.11 -12.29
C GLU A 19 5.23 -2.74 -10.82
N HIS A 20 5.65 -1.49 -10.59
CA HIS A 20 6.02 -0.97 -9.27
C HIS A 20 4.89 -0.22 -8.56
N TRP A 21 3.68 -0.25 -9.13
CA TRP A 21 2.49 0.36 -8.57
C TRP A 21 1.59 -0.71 -7.95
N VAL A 22 0.86 -0.29 -6.93
CA VAL A 22 -0.19 -1.08 -6.31
C VAL A 22 -1.51 -0.43 -6.66
N GLY A 23 -2.43 -1.20 -7.23
CA GLY A 23 -3.79 -0.76 -7.54
C GLY A 23 -4.81 -1.46 -6.64
N GLU A 24 -5.81 -0.72 -6.18
CA GLU A 24 -6.96 -1.20 -5.43
C GLU A 24 -8.24 -0.71 -6.10
N ILE A 25 -9.26 -1.56 -6.20
CA ILE A 25 -10.58 -1.19 -6.69
C ILE A 25 -11.51 -1.06 -5.49
N ILE A 26 -12.00 0.16 -5.23
CA ILE A 26 -12.89 0.50 -4.12
C ILE A 26 -14.05 1.31 -4.67
N ASP A 27 -15.29 0.90 -4.40
CA ASP A 27 -16.52 1.56 -4.87
C ASP A 27 -16.49 1.88 -6.37
N ASP A 28 -16.13 0.88 -7.18
CA ASP A 28 -15.98 0.98 -8.64
C ASP A 28 -14.93 2.02 -9.12
N SER A 29 -14.03 2.45 -8.23
CA SER A 29 -12.94 3.38 -8.52
C SER A 29 -11.57 2.72 -8.36
N LEU A 30 -10.67 3.00 -9.30
CA LEU A 30 -9.29 2.51 -9.28
C LEU A 30 -8.40 3.50 -8.52
N ILE A 31 -7.92 3.10 -7.34
CA ILE A 31 -6.95 3.86 -6.56
C ILE A 31 -5.58 3.22 -6.75
N SER A 32 -4.60 4.00 -7.19
CA SER A 32 -3.23 3.51 -7.38
C SER A 32 -2.23 4.31 -6.56
N HIS A 33 -1.23 3.63 -6.02
CA HIS A 33 -0.19 4.24 -5.20
C HIS A 33 1.16 3.55 -5.42
N PRO A 34 2.28 4.27 -5.24
CA PRO A 34 3.61 3.68 -5.37
C PRO A 34 3.82 2.59 -4.30
N ARG A 35 4.62 1.57 -4.63
CA ARG A 35 5.00 0.49 -3.69
C ARG A 35 5.45 1.07 -2.34
N PRO A 36 4.85 0.62 -1.21
CA PRO A 36 5.21 1.10 0.11
C PRO A 36 6.70 0.91 0.40
N ALA A 37 7.36 1.95 0.89
CA ALA A 37 8.77 1.89 1.25
C ALA A 37 9.03 0.84 2.37
N PRO A 38 10.26 0.32 2.53
CA PRO A 38 10.58 -0.76 3.48
C PRO A 38 10.10 -0.50 4.92
N ARG A 39 10.08 0.76 5.36
CA ARG A 39 9.55 1.17 6.66
C ARG A 39 8.06 0.83 6.87
N HIS A 40 7.24 0.91 5.83
CA HIS A 40 5.82 0.53 5.88
C HIS A 40 5.65 -0.99 5.93
N ALA A 41 6.48 -1.73 5.19
CA ALA A 41 6.50 -3.20 5.23
C ALA A 41 6.94 -3.75 6.59
N LEU A 42 7.89 -3.09 7.26
CA LEU A 42 8.31 -3.43 8.62
C LEU A 42 7.21 -3.14 9.64
N ALA A 43 6.54 -1.99 9.54
CA ALA A 43 5.44 -1.65 10.45
C ALA A 43 4.24 -2.60 10.32
N SER A 44 3.88 -3.02 9.10
CA SER A 44 2.81 -4.00 8.88
C SER A 44 3.19 -5.39 9.40
N SER A 45 4.46 -5.78 9.30
CA SER A 45 4.99 -7.07 9.78
C SER A 45 5.21 -7.11 11.30
N TYR A 46 5.48 -5.96 11.93
CA TYR A 46 5.74 -5.84 13.37
C TYR A 46 4.56 -6.32 14.24
N ARG A 47 3.34 -6.32 13.70
CA ARG A 47 2.16 -6.83 14.41
C ARG A 47 2.29 -8.32 14.79
N ARG A 48 3.10 -9.10 14.05
CA ARG A 48 3.20 -10.56 14.23
C ARG A 48 4.24 -11.01 15.27
N TYR A 49 5.25 -10.20 15.54
CA TYR A 49 6.26 -10.50 16.57
C TYR A 49 6.25 -9.40 17.61
N GLY A 50 5.36 -9.55 18.60
CA GLY A 50 5.23 -8.61 19.71
C GLY A 50 6.59 -8.26 20.30
N ARG A 51 6.89 -6.95 20.37
CA ARG A 51 7.99 -6.32 21.12
C ARG A 51 9.13 -7.28 21.47
N THR A 52 9.91 -7.71 20.48
CA THR A 52 11.23 -8.23 20.82
C THR A 52 12.09 -7.06 21.25
N LYS A 53 12.70 -7.21 22.41
CA LYS A 53 13.14 -6.11 23.26
C LYS A 53 14.24 -5.30 22.57
N PHE A 54 13.95 -4.04 22.23
CA PHE A 54 14.99 -3.02 22.19
C PHE A 54 15.41 -2.73 23.64
N SER A 55 16.25 -3.61 24.20
CA SER A 55 17.02 -3.33 25.39
C SER A 55 18.11 -2.34 25.00
N ALA A 56 17.75 -1.06 24.91
CA ALA A 56 18.74 0.00 25.03
C ALA A 56 19.04 0.11 26.52
N THR A 57 20.09 -0.59 26.96
CA THR A 57 20.88 -0.19 28.12
C THR A 57 21.21 1.29 27.96
N ARG A 58 20.45 2.16 28.63
CA ARG A 58 20.86 3.54 28.84
C ARG A 58 22.01 3.50 29.83
N GLY A 59 23.21 3.37 29.29
CA GLY A 59 24.45 3.54 30.02
C GLY A 59 24.73 5.03 30.23
N LYS A 60 24.95 5.35 31.51
CA LYS A 60 25.23 6.65 32.15
C LYS A 60 24.03 7.56 32.38
#